data_AF-A0A1G5T2W5-F1
#
_entry.id   AF-A0A1G5T2W5-F1
#
_cell.length_a   1.000
_cell.length_b   1.000
_cell.length_c   1.000
_cell.angle_alpha   90.00
_cell.angle_beta   90.00
_cell.angle_gamma   90.00
#
_symmetry.space_group_name_H-M   'P 1'
#
loop_
_entity.id
_entity.type
_entity.pdbx_description
1 polymer ?
#
loop_
_entity_poly.entity_id
_entity_poly.type
_entity_poly.pdbx_seq_one_letter_code
_entity_poly.pdbx_strand_id
1 'polypeptide(L)'
;MNYLKPVLTAAMLALVLTGCDSKQENKREEVLEKKADIVEQKADVVRDRGEATADRIEKRDPGMDSSATDRAAEAARESSETRADQMEDQADRIREKK
;
A
#
# COMPACT_ATOMS: atom_id res chain seq x y z
N MET A 1 -2.18 -28.36 56.60
CA MET A 1 -1.26 -28.63 55.48
C MET A 1 -1.71 -27.83 54.26
N ASN A 2 -0.89 -26.88 53.81
CA ASN A 2 -0.65 -26.46 52.43
C ASN A 2 -1.85 -26.18 51.47
N TYR A 3 -2.67 -25.16 51.73
CA TYR A 3 -3.52 -24.55 50.67
C TYR A 3 -2.86 -23.33 50.00
N LEU A 4 -1.65 -22.96 50.43
CA LEU A 4 -0.87 -21.84 49.87
C LEU A 4 -0.21 -22.17 48.52
N LYS A 5 -0.31 -23.41 48.04
CA LYS A 5 0.45 -23.93 46.88
C LYS A 5 -0.25 -23.92 45.50
N PRO A 6 -1.59 -24.00 45.34
CA PRO A 6 -2.19 -24.02 44.00
C PRO A 6 -2.39 -22.62 43.39
N VAL A 7 -2.39 -21.57 44.21
CA VAL A 7 -2.58 -20.19 43.72
C VAL A 7 -1.32 -19.65 43.04
N LEU A 8 -0.14 -20.07 43.50
CA LEU A 8 1.14 -19.59 42.94
C LEU A 8 1.47 -20.20 41.57
N THR A 9 0.96 -21.40 41.25
CA THR A 9 1.18 -22.08 39.96
C THR A 9 0.30 -21.53 38.83
N ALA A 10 -0.89 -21.01 39.14
CA ALA A 10 -1.76 -20.40 38.13
C ALA A 10 -1.21 -19.05 37.61
N ALA A 11 -0.49 -18.31 38.46
CA ALA A 11 0.09 -17.02 38.09
C ALA A 11 1.24 -17.12 37.06
N MET A 12 1.95 -18.25 37.00
CA MET A 12 3.03 -18.44 36.02
C MET A 12 2.55 -18.77 34.60
N LEU A 13 1.34 -19.31 34.43
CA LEU A 13 0.79 -19.59 33.08
C LEU A 13 0.34 -18.34 32.34
N ALA A 14 -0.03 -17.27 33.05
CA ALA A 14 -0.49 -16.02 32.44
C ALA A 14 0.63 -15.25 31.70
N LEU A 15 1.90 -15.48 32.07
CA LEU A 15 3.06 -14.80 31.46
C LEU A 15 3.55 -15.45 30.16
N VAL A 16 3.08 -16.65 29.80
CA VAL A 16 3.51 -17.35 28.58
C VAL A 16 2.71 -16.87 27.35
N LEU A 17 1.52 -16.30 27.56
CA LEU A 17 0.63 -15.83 26.50
C LEU A 17 1.13 -14.53 25.83
N THR A 18 1.87 -13.69 26.55
CA THR A 18 2.35 -12.39 26.02
C THR A 18 3.48 -12.53 24.99
N GLY A 19 4.19 -13.68 24.97
CA GLY A 19 5.29 -13.93 24.03
C GLY A 19 4.87 -14.57 22.70
N CYS A 20 3.68 -15.18 22.62
CA CYS A 20 3.12 -15.70 21.37
C CYS A 20 2.42 -14.61 20.56
N ASP A 21 1.80 -13.62 21.23
CA ASP A 21 1.10 -12.52 20.58
C ASP A 21 2.04 -11.69 19.69
N SER A 22 3.24 -11.36 20.16
CA SER A 22 4.21 -10.53 19.41
C SER A 22 4.70 -11.14 18.09
N LYS A 23 4.89 -12.46 18.02
CA LYS A 23 5.25 -13.12 16.75
C LYS A 23 4.09 -13.17 15.77
N GLN A 24 2.87 -13.30 16.28
CA GLN A 24 1.67 -13.32 15.45
C GLN A 24 1.34 -11.91 14.93
N GLU A 25 1.48 -10.90 15.79
CA GLU A 25 1.36 -9.48 15.46
C GLU A 25 2.36 -9.07 14.38
N ASN A 26 3.65 -9.38 14.56
CA ASN A 26 4.69 -9.09 13.55
C ASN A 26 4.39 -9.73 12.19
N LYS A 27 3.90 -10.97 12.16
CA LYS A 27 3.52 -11.64 10.90
C LYS A 27 2.31 -10.98 10.23
N ARG A 28 1.33 -10.55 11.03
CA ARG A 28 0.14 -9.84 10.53
C ARG A 28 0.54 -8.51 9.91
N GLU A 29 1.38 -7.75 10.61
CA GLU A 29 1.98 -6.51 10.13
C GLU A 29 2.72 -6.71 8.81
N GLU A 30 3.64 -7.69 8.73
CA GLU A 30 4.41 -7.98 7.50
C GLU A 30 3.49 -8.31 6.30
N VAL A 31 2.39 -9.03 6.54
CA VAL A 31 1.41 -9.33 5.50
C VAL A 31 0.66 -8.08 5.03
N LEU A 32 0.38 -7.14 5.92
CA LEU A 32 -0.28 -5.89 5.55
C LEU A 32 0.67 -4.96 4.79
N GLU A 33 1.93 -4.82 5.23
CA GLU A 33 2.95 -4.05 4.53
C GLU A 33 3.15 -4.59 3.10
N LYS A 34 3.36 -5.90 2.94
CA LYS A 34 3.50 -6.51 1.60
C LYS A 34 2.29 -6.28 0.70
N LYS A 35 1.08 -6.23 1.28
CA LYS A 35 -0.14 -5.95 0.49
C LYS A 35 -0.18 -4.49 0.06
N ALA A 36 0.20 -3.56 0.93
CA ALA A 36 0.30 -2.14 0.59
C ALA A 36 1.34 -1.93 -0.52
N ASP A 37 2.54 -2.52 -0.38
CA ASP A 37 3.63 -2.42 -1.37
C ASP A 37 3.21 -2.92 -2.76
N ILE A 38 2.44 -4.02 -2.83
CA ILE A 38 1.92 -4.54 -4.11
C ILE A 38 0.93 -3.55 -4.76
N VAL A 39 0.17 -2.81 -3.95
CA VAL A 39 -0.77 -1.80 -4.47
C VAL A 39 -0.01 -0.57 -4.94
N GLU A 40 0.99 -0.09 -4.20
CA GLU A 40 1.88 1.01 -4.61
C GLU A 40 2.61 0.67 -5.92
N GLN A 41 3.20 -0.52 -6.04
CA GLN A 41 3.83 -0.96 -7.29
C GLN A 41 2.86 -0.96 -8.49
N LYS A 42 1.57 -1.19 -8.26
CA LYS A 42 0.56 -1.08 -9.32
C LYS A 42 0.24 0.37 -9.65
N ALA A 43 0.23 1.26 -8.66
CA ALA A 43 0.07 2.69 -8.86
C ALA A 43 1.20 3.25 -9.74
N ASP A 44 2.45 2.87 -9.45
CA ASP A 44 3.63 3.23 -10.25
C ASP A 44 3.48 2.79 -11.72
N VAL A 45 3.11 1.54 -11.93
CA VAL A 45 2.86 1.00 -13.29
C VAL A 45 1.75 1.76 -14.01
N VAL A 46 0.74 2.28 -13.29
CA VAL A 46 -0.32 3.11 -13.87
C VAL A 46 0.21 4.48 -14.27
N ARG A 47 1.01 5.15 -13.41
CA ARG A 47 1.67 6.42 -13.76
C ARG A 47 2.58 6.27 -14.97
N ASP A 48 3.44 5.26 -14.98
CA ASP A 48 4.37 4.98 -16.09
C ASP A 48 3.63 4.78 -17.42
N ARG A 49 2.50 4.06 -17.40
CA ARG A 49 1.67 3.85 -18.59
C ARG A 49 0.96 5.12 -19.04
N GLY A 50 0.56 5.98 -18.11
CA GLY A 50 0.01 7.29 -18.38
C GLY A 50 1.02 8.17 -19.10
N GLU A 51 2.21 8.30 -18.53
CA GLU A 51 3.31 9.10 -19.11
C GLU A 51 3.72 8.55 -20.48
N ALA A 52 3.91 7.24 -20.61
CA ALA A 52 4.21 6.62 -21.91
C ALA A 52 3.08 6.82 -22.95
N THR A 53 1.85 7.10 -22.51
CA THR A 53 0.74 7.44 -23.41
C THR A 53 0.78 8.90 -23.80
N ALA A 54 1.02 9.80 -22.85
CA ALA A 54 1.24 11.22 -23.11
C ALA A 54 2.41 11.46 -24.07
N ASP A 55 3.56 10.82 -23.83
CA ASP A 55 4.74 10.82 -24.71
C ASP A 55 4.39 10.41 -26.15
N ARG A 56 3.53 9.40 -26.31
CA ARG A 56 3.11 8.94 -27.64
C ARG A 56 2.18 9.92 -28.34
N ILE A 57 1.39 10.67 -27.57
CA ILE A 57 0.53 11.73 -28.09
C ILE A 57 1.41 12.89 -28.57
N GLU A 58 2.32 13.37 -27.74
CA GLU A 58 3.24 14.46 -28.06
C GLU A 58 4.18 14.12 -29.24
N LYS A 59 4.67 12.87 -29.31
CA LYS A 59 5.49 12.42 -30.46
C LYS A 59 4.77 12.44 -31.81
N ARG A 60 3.43 12.36 -31.83
CA ARG A 60 2.64 12.44 -33.08
C ARG A 60 2.55 13.86 -33.61
N ASP A 61 2.79 14.85 -32.76
CA ASP A 61 2.73 16.27 -33.07
C ASP A 61 3.89 16.97 -32.36
N PRO A 62 5.13 16.81 -32.87
CA PRO A 62 6.37 17.19 -32.17
C PRO A 62 6.65 18.70 -32.17
N GLY A 63 5.61 19.52 -32.00
CA GLY A 63 5.72 20.98 -31.93
C GLY A 63 5.02 21.74 -33.05
N MET A 64 4.00 21.18 -33.71
CA MET A 64 3.09 21.97 -34.55
C MET A 64 1.86 22.44 -33.75
N ASP A 65 2.13 23.14 -32.63
CA ASP A 65 1.22 24.14 -32.03
C ASP A 65 -0.26 23.73 -31.89
N SER A 66 -0.56 22.44 -31.69
CA SER A 66 -1.93 22.01 -31.49
C SER A 66 -2.21 21.91 -30.00
N SER A 67 -2.86 22.96 -29.48
CA SER A 67 -3.47 22.95 -28.14
C SER A 67 -4.35 21.71 -27.90
N ALA A 68 -4.76 21.01 -28.95
CA ALA A 68 -5.45 19.72 -28.87
C ALA A 68 -4.52 18.57 -28.44
N THR A 69 -3.30 18.47 -28.98
CA THR A 69 -2.29 17.49 -28.56
C THR A 69 -1.93 17.70 -27.09
N ASP A 70 -1.63 18.93 -26.68
CA ASP A 70 -1.25 19.22 -25.29
C ASP A 70 -2.37 18.83 -24.32
N ARG A 71 -3.62 19.24 -24.61
CA ARG A 71 -4.78 18.85 -23.81
C ARG A 71 -4.97 17.33 -23.75
N ALA A 72 -4.70 16.62 -24.84
CA ALA A 72 -4.85 15.17 -24.88
C ALA A 72 -3.75 14.44 -24.08
N ALA A 73 -2.51 14.92 -24.15
CA ALA A 73 -1.40 14.40 -23.36
C ALA A 73 -1.62 14.67 -21.87
N GLU A 74 -2.01 15.89 -21.51
CA GLU A 74 -2.33 16.27 -20.13
C GLU A 74 -3.48 15.43 -19.57
N ALA A 75 -4.57 15.25 -20.32
CA ALA A 75 -5.67 14.40 -19.88
C ALA A 75 -5.24 12.94 -19.66
N ALA A 76 -4.24 12.45 -20.41
CA ALA A 76 -3.69 11.11 -20.19
C ALA A 76 -2.88 11.04 -18.88
N ARG A 77 -2.07 12.07 -18.58
CA ARG A 77 -1.32 12.20 -17.32
C ARG A 77 -2.29 12.28 -16.14
N GLU A 78 -3.18 13.27 -16.13
CA GLU A 78 -4.15 13.52 -15.05
C GLU A 78 -5.02 12.30 -14.76
N SER A 79 -5.54 11.62 -15.79
CA SER A 79 -6.34 10.41 -15.59
C SER A 79 -5.54 9.27 -14.98
N SER A 80 -4.24 9.16 -15.27
CA SER A 80 -3.39 8.11 -14.72
C SER A 80 -2.96 8.42 -13.29
N GLU A 81 -2.60 9.68 -13.00
CA GLU A 81 -2.27 10.18 -11.68
C GLU A 81 -3.45 9.98 -10.73
N THR A 82 -4.65 10.44 -11.11
CA THR A 82 -5.86 10.27 -10.30
C THR A 82 -6.11 8.81 -9.94
N ARG A 83 -5.83 7.87 -10.85
CA ARG A 83 -6.01 6.43 -10.60
C ARG A 83 -4.90 5.87 -9.71
N ALA A 84 -3.67 6.32 -9.90
CA ALA A 84 -2.53 5.93 -9.07
C ALA A 84 -2.74 6.43 -7.63
N ASP A 85 -3.16 7.68 -7.45
CA ASP A 85 -3.43 8.27 -6.13
C ASP A 85 -4.53 7.50 -5.39
N GLN A 86 -5.60 7.08 -6.08
CA GLN A 86 -6.63 6.22 -5.48
C GLN A 86 -6.08 4.85 -5.01
N MET A 87 -5.05 4.33 -5.69
CA MET A 87 -4.38 3.10 -5.30
C MET A 87 -3.45 3.34 -4.11
N GLU A 88 -2.72 4.45 -4.08
CA GLU A 88 -1.89 4.84 -2.93
C GLU A 88 -2.76 5.07 -1.68
N ASP A 89 -3.87 5.77 -1.80
CA ASP A 89 -4.86 5.91 -0.72
C ASP A 89 -5.37 4.54 -0.24
N GLN A 90 -5.48 3.56 -1.14
CA GLN A 90 -5.84 2.20 -0.78
C GLN A 90 -4.70 1.47 -0.05
N ALA A 91 -3.45 1.65 -0.48
CA ALA A 91 -2.28 1.12 0.18
C ALA A 91 -2.15 1.67 1.60
N ASP A 92 -2.36 2.97 1.78
CA ASP A 92 -2.34 3.62 3.09
C ASP A 92 -3.43 3.06 4.02
N ARG A 93 -4.67 2.92 3.52
CA ARG A 93 -5.75 2.27 4.28
C ARG A 93 -5.46 0.80 4.61
N ILE A 94 -4.57 0.13 3.88
CA ILE A 94 -4.12 -1.23 4.22
C ILE A 94 -3.06 -1.15 5.32
N ARG A 95 -2.11 -0.23 5.22
CA ARG A 95 -1.03 -0.02 6.19
C ARG A 95 -1.54 0.45 7.55
N GLU A 96 -2.58 1.29 7.57
CA GLU A 96 -3.27 1.73 8.80
C GLU A 96 -3.94 0.60 9.59
N LYS A 97 -4.11 -0.59 8.99
CA LYS A 97 -4.69 -1.75 9.69
C LYS A 97 -3.66 -2.54 10.50
N LYS A 98 -2.38 -2.22 10.39
CA LYS A 98 -1.29 -2.78 11.19
C LYS A 98 -1.60 -2.60 12.67
#